data_AF-A0A060CNR6-F1
#
_entry.id   AF-A0A060CNR6-F1
#
_cell.length_a   1.000
_cell.length_b   1.000
_cell.length_c   1.000
_cell.angle_alpha   90.00
_cell.angle_beta   90.00
_cell.angle_gamma   90.00
#
_symmetry.space_group_name_H-M   'P 1'
#
loop_
_entity.id
_entity.type
_entity.pdbx_description
1 polymer ?
#
loop_
_entity_poly.entity_id
_entity_poly.type
_entity_poly.pdbx_seq_one_letter_code
_entity_poly.pdbx_strand_id
1 'polypeptide(L)'
;MVSTPSYDPNVLASHDTTAVNKAYSSLTSNSLNPMLNRATSELYPPGSTFKTVVAAAALETGKYTPSTMISAGSSYTLPGTSTQLTNVAHQANGVNGKISFEDALAYSSNTAFAQLGVKLGDSAVAAQAKKLGFGKSI
;
A
#
# COMPACT_ATOMS: atom_id res chain seq x y z
N MET A 1 -19.64 0.14 0.68
CA MET A 1 -18.40 -0.10 1.44
C MET A 1 -18.69 -1.15 2.50
N VAL A 2 -17.77 -2.07 2.75
CA VAL A 2 -17.94 -3.19 3.70
C VAL A 2 -16.71 -3.25 4.62
N SER A 3 -16.92 -3.52 5.90
CA SER A 3 -15.87 -3.77 6.90
C SER A 3 -16.19 -5.05 7.66
N THR A 4 -15.20 -5.92 7.83
CA THR A 4 -15.35 -7.21 8.53
C THR A 4 -14.26 -7.42 9.59
N PRO A 5 -14.56 -8.12 10.70
CA PRO A 5 -15.90 -8.55 11.09
C PRO A 5 -16.81 -7.36 11.37
N SER A 6 -18.12 -7.57 11.22
CA SER A 6 -19.15 -6.56 11.46
C SER A 6 -20.02 -7.01 12.63
N TYR A 7 -21.08 -6.26 12.92
CA TYR A 7 -22.08 -6.57 13.94
C TYR A 7 -23.46 -6.15 13.44
N ASP A 8 -24.52 -6.74 14.01
CA ASP A 8 -25.89 -6.29 13.76
C ASP A 8 -26.14 -4.98 14.53
N PRO A 9 -26.36 -3.83 13.88
CA PRO A 9 -26.58 -2.57 14.58
C PRO A 9 -27.89 -2.56 15.39
N ASN A 10 -28.87 -3.44 15.09
CA ASN A 10 -30.14 -3.47 15.81
C ASN A 10 -29.97 -3.83 17.28
N VAL A 11 -28.90 -4.54 17.66
CA VAL A 11 -28.62 -4.89 19.07
C VAL A 11 -28.30 -3.67 19.95
N LEU A 12 -27.97 -2.53 19.32
CA LEU A 12 -27.73 -1.26 20.00
C LEU A 12 -28.90 -0.27 19.88
N ALA A 13 -29.94 -0.63 19.12
CA ALA A 13 -31.10 0.21 18.81
C ALA A 13 -32.38 -0.29 19.51
N SER A 14 -32.27 -0.74 20.77
CA SER A 14 -33.39 -1.24 21.57
C SER A 14 -33.67 -0.32 22.77
N HIS A 15 -34.92 -0.34 23.26
CA HIS A 15 -35.31 0.33 24.50
C HIS A 15 -34.97 -0.48 25.76
N ASP A 16 -34.55 -1.74 25.62
CA ASP A 16 -34.01 -2.53 26.73
C ASP A 16 -32.56 -2.12 27.02
N THR A 17 -32.39 -1.24 28.00
CA THR A 17 -31.08 -0.69 28.37
C THR A 17 -30.11 -1.75 28.90
N THR A 18 -30.60 -2.82 29.51
CA THR A 18 -29.74 -3.90 30.01
C THR A 18 -29.20 -4.73 28.85
N ALA A 19 -30.05 -5.05 27.87
CA ALA A 19 -29.61 -5.74 26.65
C ALA A 19 -28.61 -4.90 25.84
N VAL A 20 -28.90 -3.60 25.65
CA VAL A 20 -28.01 -2.67 24.92
C VAL A 20 -26.64 -2.56 25.61
N ASN A 21 -26.60 -2.38 26.94
CA ASN A 21 -25.33 -2.27 27.67
C ASN A 21 -24.51 -3.55 27.56
N LYS A 22 -25.14 -4.73 27.66
CA LYS A 22 -24.47 -6.01 27.49
C LYS A 22 -23.90 -6.17 26.07
N ALA A 23 -24.68 -5.82 25.04
CA ALA A 23 -24.22 -5.87 23.66
C ALA A 23 -23.04 -4.91 23.42
N TYR A 24 -23.14 -3.68 23.91
CA TYR A 24 -22.08 -2.69 23.80
C TYR A 24 -20.78 -3.16 24.49
N SER A 25 -20.86 -3.67 25.73
CA SER A 25 -19.70 -4.24 26.42
C SER A 25 -19.08 -5.39 25.63
N SER A 26 -19.91 -6.30 25.09
CA SER A 26 -19.41 -7.43 24.28
C SER A 26 -18.74 -6.99 22.99
N LEU A 27 -19.26 -5.95 22.32
CA LEU A 27 -18.69 -5.46 21.05
C LEU A 27 -17.38 -4.70 21.27
N THR A 28 -17.30 -3.91 22.35
CA THR A 28 -16.11 -3.11 22.69
C THR A 28 -14.98 -3.95 23.30
N SER A 29 -15.30 -5.04 24.01
CA SER A 29 -14.30 -5.98 24.53
C SER A 29 -13.87 -7.06 23.53
N ASN A 30 -14.47 -7.10 22.35
CA ASN A 30 -14.16 -8.11 21.34
C ASN A 30 -12.80 -7.82 20.70
N SER A 31 -11.84 -8.75 20.82
CA SER A 31 -10.49 -8.61 20.28
C SER A 31 -10.43 -8.44 18.76
N LEU A 32 -11.48 -8.83 18.03
CA LEU A 32 -11.59 -8.63 16.59
C LEU A 32 -12.11 -7.24 16.20
N ASN A 33 -12.43 -6.36 17.15
CA ASN A 33 -12.87 -4.98 16.92
C ASN A 33 -13.95 -4.86 15.81
N PRO A 34 -15.14 -5.49 15.97
CA PRO A 34 -16.19 -5.48 14.95
C PRO A 34 -16.81 -4.08 14.73
N MET A 35 -16.63 -3.17 15.69
CA MET A 35 -17.09 -1.77 15.58
C MET A 35 -16.13 -0.88 14.77
N LEU A 36 -14.93 -1.36 14.42
CA LEU A 36 -13.97 -0.61 13.62
C LEU A 36 -14.37 -0.66 12.14
N ASN A 37 -14.59 0.52 11.54
CA ASN A 37 -14.70 0.65 10.09
C ASN A 37 -13.31 0.66 9.45
N ARG A 38 -12.81 -0.52 9.10
CA ARG A 38 -11.48 -0.71 8.50
C ARG A 38 -11.34 -0.08 7.11
N ALA A 39 -12.46 0.17 6.42
CA ALA A 39 -12.44 0.75 5.09
C ALA A 39 -12.12 2.26 5.09
N THR A 40 -12.39 2.97 6.19
CA THR A 40 -12.22 4.43 6.29
C THR A 40 -11.34 4.89 7.43
N SER A 41 -11.29 4.12 8.52
CA SER A 41 -10.77 4.61 9.81
C SER A 41 -9.49 3.91 10.25
N GLU A 42 -9.09 2.82 9.59
CA GLU A 42 -7.87 2.10 9.89
C GLU A 42 -6.80 2.37 8.83
N LEU A 43 -5.56 2.58 9.27
CA LEU A 43 -4.43 2.87 8.39
C LEU A 43 -3.53 1.64 8.25
N TYR A 44 -3.36 1.20 7.02
CA TYR A 44 -2.45 0.11 6.66
C TYR A 44 -1.37 0.62 5.72
N PRO A 45 -0.13 0.09 5.81
CA PRO A 45 0.84 0.27 4.75
C PRO A 45 0.26 -0.26 3.42
N PRO A 46 0.21 0.54 2.35
CA PRO A 46 -0.40 0.13 1.08
C PRO A 46 0.35 -1.02 0.38
N GLY A 47 1.61 -1.28 0.77
CA GLY A 47 2.46 -2.29 0.15
C GLY A 47 2.65 -2.04 -1.34
N SER A 48 2.67 -3.12 -2.14
CA SER A 48 2.92 -3.05 -3.58
C SER A 48 1.86 -2.26 -4.36
N THR A 49 0.66 -2.01 -3.81
CA THR A 49 -0.31 -1.14 -4.47
C THR A 49 0.24 0.28 -4.65
N PHE A 50 1.14 0.74 -3.76
CA PHE A 50 1.81 2.04 -3.85
C PHE A 50 2.76 2.15 -5.05
N LYS A 51 3.16 1.05 -5.68
CA LYS A 51 3.97 1.08 -6.91
C LYS A 51 3.24 1.82 -8.04
N THR A 52 1.91 1.86 -8.03
CA THR A 52 1.11 2.67 -8.95
C THR A 52 1.38 4.17 -8.80
N VAL A 53 1.57 4.66 -7.57
CA VAL A 53 1.91 6.06 -7.27
C VAL A 53 3.31 6.39 -7.79
N VAL A 54 4.28 5.52 -7.49
CA VAL A 54 5.67 5.69 -7.97
C VAL A 54 5.73 5.61 -9.50
N ALA A 55 4.96 4.71 -10.11
CA ALA A 55 4.87 4.57 -11.56
C ALA A 55 4.29 5.82 -12.21
N ALA A 56 3.19 6.36 -11.66
CA ALA A 56 2.62 7.61 -12.12
C ALA A 56 3.61 8.77 -12.01
N ALA A 57 4.35 8.85 -10.88
CA ALA A 57 5.38 9.87 -10.69
C ALA A 57 6.50 9.78 -11.75
N ALA A 58 6.90 8.56 -12.14
CA ALA A 58 7.88 8.34 -13.20
C ALA A 58 7.34 8.78 -14.57
N LEU A 59 6.11 8.39 -14.92
CA LEU A 59 5.48 8.72 -16.19
C LEU A 59 5.28 10.23 -16.38
N GLU A 60 4.87 10.95 -15.34
CA GLU A 60 4.70 12.41 -15.34
C GLU A 60 5.98 13.18 -15.69
N THR A 61 7.16 12.57 -15.54
CA THR A 61 8.42 13.19 -15.95
C THR A 61 8.62 13.23 -17.48
N GLY A 62 7.84 12.45 -18.24
CA GLY A 62 8.01 12.25 -19.67
C GLY A 62 9.25 11.42 -20.07
N LYS A 63 10.04 10.93 -19.09
CA LYS A 63 11.29 10.20 -19.33
C LYS A 63 11.13 8.68 -19.37
N TYR A 64 9.95 8.18 -19.02
CA TYR A 64 9.67 6.75 -18.88
C TYR A 64 8.50 6.36 -19.78
N THR A 65 8.67 5.22 -20.44
CA THR A 65 7.69 4.52 -21.25
C THR A 65 7.57 3.08 -20.73
N PRO A 66 6.52 2.31 -21.09
CA PRO A 66 6.42 0.90 -20.70
C PRO A 66 7.66 0.07 -21.05
N SER A 67 8.27 0.34 -22.21
CA SER A 67 9.49 -0.32 -22.69
C SER A 67 10.80 0.20 -22.09
N THR A 68 10.76 1.24 -21.24
CA THR A 68 11.97 1.79 -20.61
C THR A 68 12.59 0.76 -19.68
N MET A 69 13.86 0.44 -19.90
CA MET A 69 14.61 -0.47 -19.04
C MET A 69 15.08 0.25 -17.79
N ILE A 70 14.66 -0.22 -16.62
CA ILE A 70 15.04 0.33 -15.31
C ILE A 70 15.92 -0.66 -14.54
N SER A 71 16.71 -0.13 -13.60
CA SER A 71 17.59 -0.96 -12.76
C SER A 71 16.76 -1.97 -11.95
N ALA A 72 17.24 -3.21 -11.90
CA ALA A 72 16.65 -4.30 -11.15
C ALA A 72 17.75 -5.28 -10.71
N GLY A 73 17.37 -6.27 -9.90
CA GLY A 73 18.27 -7.32 -9.46
C GLY A 73 17.62 -8.18 -8.39
N SER A 74 18.29 -9.27 -8.02
CA SER A 74 17.82 -10.18 -6.97
C SER A 74 17.81 -9.54 -5.58
N SER A 75 18.65 -8.54 -5.36
CA SER A 75 18.66 -7.73 -4.15
C SER A 75 19.04 -6.27 -4.42
N TYR A 76 18.65 -5.38 -3.51
CA TYR A 76 19.02 -3.98 -3.50
C TYR A 76 19.33 -3.53 -2.06
N THR A 77 20.51 -2.98 -1.82
CA THR A 77 20.85 -2.39 -0.51
C THR A 77 20.19 -1.03 -0.38
N LEU A 78 19.35 -0.85 0.65
CA LEU A 78 18.67 0.43 0.84
C LEU A 78 19.67 1.53 1.21
N PRO A 79 19.57 2.74 0.60
CA PRO A 79 20.52 3.81 0.83
C PRO A 79 20.72 4.15 2.30
N GLY A 80 21.97 4.32 2.72
CA GLY A 80 22.31 4.67 4.11
C GLY A 80 22.13 3.54 5.12
N THR A 81 21.92 2.30 4.67
CA THR A 81 21.73 1.13 5.54
C THR A 81 22.53 -0.07 5.03
N SER A 82 22.54 -1.16 5.80
CA SER A 82 22.97 -2.50 5.38
C SER A 82 21.80 -3.42 5.01
N THR A 83 20.57 -2.89 4.95
CA THR A 83 19.35 -3.68 4.73
C THR A 83 19.22 -4.09 3.27
N GLN A 84 19.17 -5.40 3.03
CA GLN A 84 18.91 -5.99 1.71
C GLN A 84 17.41 -6.13 1.45
N LEU A 85 16.93 -5.46 0.42
CA LEU A 85 15.60 -5.67 -0.15
C LEU A 85 15.66 -6.71 -1.25
N THR A 86 14.78 -7.71 -1.22
CA THR A 86 14.68 -8.78 -2.23
C THR A 86 13.32 -8.78 -2.93
N ASN A 87 13.22 -9.52 -4.04
CA ASN A 87 11.97 -9.77 -4.73
C ASN A 87 11.28 -11.04 -4.24
N VAL A 88 9.95 -11.05 -4.34
CA VAL A 88 9.14 -12.25 -4.08
C VAL A 88 9.18 -13.20 -5.27
N ALA A 89 9.06 -12.68 -6.49
CA ALA A 89 9.11 -13.46 -7.72
C ALA A 89 10.49 -13.37 -8.39
N HIS A 90 10.98 -14.48 -8.95
CA HIS A 90 12.27 -14.49 -9.65
C HIS A 90 12.25 -13.59 -10.91
N GLN A 91 11.13 -13.56 -11.64
CA GLN A 91 10.96 -12.72 -12.83
C GLN A 91 11.16 -11.23 -12.55
N ALA A 92 10.82 -10.79 -11.33
CA ALA A 92 11.01 -9.41 -10.89
C ALA A 92 12.49 -9.00 -10.75
N ASN A 93 13.42 -9.96 -10.75
CA ASN A 93 14.86 -9.68 -10.76
C ASN A 93 15.32 -9.05 -12.09
N GLY A 94 14.55 -9.26 -13.15
CA GLY A 94 14.95 -8.90 -14.50
C GLY A 94 16.12 -9.74 -15.03
N VAL A 95 16.75 -9.25 -16.08
CA VAL A 95 17.88 -9.89 -16.75
C VAL A 95 19.00 -8.87 -16.90
N ASN A 96 20.24 -9.27 -16.59
CA ASN A 96 21.43 -8.41 -16.68
C ASN A 96 21.28 -7.07 -15.91
N GLY A 97 20.68 -7.13 -14.72
CA GLY A 97 20.51 -5.98 -13.83
C GLY A 97 19.43 -4.98 -14.28
N LYS A 98 18.57 -5.35 -15.23
CA LYS A 98 17.50 -4.49 -15.72
C LYS A 98 16.21 -5.26 -15.96
N ILE A 99 15.10 -4.53 -15.95
CA ILE A 99 13.76 -5.02 -16.28
C ILE A 99 13.01 -3.93 -17.04
N SER A 100 12.07 -4.30 -17.91
CA SER A 100 11.19 -3.30 -18.53
C SER A 100 10.31 -2.68 -17.44
N PHE A 101 9.92 -1.41 -17.61
CA PHE A 101 9.08 -0.73 -16.63
C PHE A 101 7.69 -1.39 -16.51
N GLU A 102 7.16 -1.88 -17.63
CA GLU A 102 5.94 -2.69 -17.68
C GLU A 102 6.08 -3.99 -16.86
N ASP A 103 7.13 -4.78 -17.11
CA ASP A 103 7.38 -6.03 -16.38
C ASP A 103 7.66 -5.78 -14.90
N ALA A 104 8.33 -4.68 -14.56
CA ALA A 104 8.56 -4.30 -13.16
C ALA A 104 7.23 -4.13 -12.42
N LEU A 105 6.25 -3.50 -13.06
CA LEU A 105 4.92 -3.31 -12.47
C LEU A 105 4.15 -4.63 -12.45
N ALA A 106 4.17 -5.39 -13.55
CA ALA A 106 3.47 -6.66 -13.70
C ALA A 106 3.95 -7.73 -12.69
N TYR A 107 5.27 -7.89 -12.54
CA TYR A 107 5.86 -8.80 -11.56
C TYR A 107 6.02 -8.19 -10.17
N SER A 108 5.55 -6.95 -9.99
CA SER A 108 5.64 -6.23 -8.72
C SER A 108 7.07 -6.22 -8.15
N SER A 109 8.06 -5.87 -8.98
CA SER A 109 9.48 -5.86 -8.59
C SER A 109 9.76 -4.87 -7.46
N ASN A 110 10.18 -5.40 -6.31
CA ASN A 110 10.56 -4.59 -5.15
C ASN A 110 11.84 -3.81 -5.43
N THR A 111 12.86 -4.49 -5.96
CA THR A 111 14.18 -3.88 -6.19
C THR A 111 14.11 -2.80 -7.27
N ALA A 112 13.32 -3.00 -8.33
CA ALA A 112 13.15 -1.98 -9.37
C ALA A 112 12.40 -0.74 -8.87
N PHE A 113 11.28 -0.92 -8.15
CA PHE A 113 10.51 0.20 -7.63
C PHE A 113 11.19 0.94 -6.48
N ALA A 114 11.96 0.25 -5.63
CA ALA A 114 12.76 0.92 -4.60
C ALA A 114 13.84 1.81 -5.22
N GLN A 115 14.61 1.28 -6.18
CA GLN A 115 15.61 2.06 -6.91
C GLN A 115 14.99 3.22 -7.69
N LEU A 116 13.85 3.00 -8.33
CA LEU A 116 13.13 4.05 -9.06
C LEU A 116 12.63 5.14 -8.10
N GLY A 117 12.06 4.78 -6.96
CA GLY A 117 11.64 5.73 -5.93
C GLY A 117 12.80 6.60 -5.44
N VAL A 118 13.95 5.99 -5.13
CA VAL A 118 15.18 6.72 -4.75
C VAL A 118 15.63 7.66 -5.88
N LYS A 119 15.59 7.21 -7.13
CA LYS A 119 15.98 8.02 -8.30
C LYS A 119 15.04 9.21 -8.55
N LEU A 120 13.74 9.06 -8.32
CA LEU A 120 12.76 10.14 -8.43
C LEU A 120 12.85 11.12 -7.26
N GLY A 121 13.18 10.61 -6.08
CA GLY A 121 13.28 11.37 -4.84
C GLY A 121 11.95 11.57 -4.12
N ASP A 122 12.04 11.70 -2.80
CA ASP A 122 10.92 11.73 -1.87
C ASP A 122 9.89 12.82 -2.20
N SER A 123 10.37 14.00 -2.62
CA SER A 123 9.51 15.14 -2.94
C SER A 123 8.60 14.85 -4.14
N ALA A 124 9.13 14.21 -5.20
CA ALA A 124 8.34 13.88 -6.39
C ALA A 124 7.30 12.79 -6.09
N VAL A 125 7.70 11.75 -5.35
CA VAL A 125 6.80 10.66 -4.95
C VAL A 125 5.70 11.17 -4.02
N ALA A 126 6.04 12.00 -3.03
CA ALA A 126 5.08 12.58 -2.10
C ALA A 126 4.11 13.54 -2.80
N ALA A 127 4.59 14.35 -3.75
CA ALA A 127 3.73 15.22 -4.55
C ALA A 127 2.73 14.41 -5.39
N GLN A 128 3.18 13.31 -6.02
CA GLN A 128 2.29 12.43 -6.77
C GLN A 128 1.28 11.72 -5.86
N ALA A 129 1.71 11.24 -4.68
CA ALA A 129 0.81 10.62 -3.71
C ALA A 129 -0.32 11.57 -3.30
N LYS A 130 0.02 12.84 -3.03
CA LYS A 130 -0.98 13.89 -2.69
C LYS A 130 -1.96 14.16 -3.83
N LYS A 131 -1.49 14.19 -5.09
CA LYS A 131 -2.39 14.31 -6.27
C LYS A 131 -3.38 13.15 -6.33
N LEU A 132 -2.96 11.94 -5.95
CA LEU A 132 -3.78 10.74 -5.90
C LEU A 132 -4.57 10.56 -4.59
N GLY A 133 -4.62 11.59 -3.74
CA GLY A 133 -5.50 11.62 -2.56
C GLY A 133 -4.87 11.14 -1.25
N PHE A 134 -3.62 10.69 -1.24
CA PHE A 134 -2.94 10.32 0.01
C PHE A 134 -2.84 11.53 0.96
N GLY A 135 -3.14 11.31 2.23
CA GLY A 135 -3.11 12.34 3.28
C GLY A 135 -4.32 13.28 3.29
N LYS A 136 -5.36 12.99 2.51
CA LYS A 136 -6.67 13.67 2.59
C LYS A 136 -7.67 12.80 3.35
N SER A 137 -8.63 13.45 4.01
CA SER A 137 -9.77 12.74 4.61
C SER A 137 -10.63 12.11 3.53
N ILE A 138 -11.12 10.89 3.82
CA ILE A 138 -12.12 10.16 3.04
C ILE A 138 -13.51 10.51 3.58
#